data_AF-A0A9W4K7U6-F1
#
_entry.id   AF-A0A9W4K7U6-F1
#
_cell.length_a   1.000
_cell.length_b   1.000
_cell.length_c   1.000
_cell.angle_alpha   90.00
_cell.angle_beta   90.00
_cell.angle_gamma   90.00
#
_symmetry.space_group_name_H-M   'P 1'
#
loop_
_entity.id
_entity.type
_entity.pdbx_description
1 polymer ?
#
loop_
_entity_poly.entity_id
_entity_poly.type
_entity_poly.pdbx_seq_one_letter_code
_entity_poly.pdbx_strand_id
1 'polypeptide(L)'
;MRAELQGRMRTQQDLRDAIQNYEVCVSCSESHHESDMIRNSCSHVYCQGCVIRLLQNSLADESLFPPRCCRQPLPLEAARCIIDDGLWARFEEKTIEHGHQHRTYCSDPACSRYILPAYVHGTIGTCRLCNRQTCTLRKKINHQGECVDDRAEV
;
A
#
# COMPACT_ATOMS: atom_id res chain seq x y z
N MET A 1 -17.86 -37.09 50.44
CA MET A 1 -18.57 -35.87 50.01
C MET A 1 -17.74 -34.66 50.38
N ARG A 2 -17.61 -33.70 49.44
CA ARG A 2 -16.95 -32.36 49.52
C ARG A 2 -15.43 -32.40 49.32
N ALA A 3 -14.90 -32.40 48.09
CA ALA A 3 -15.00 -31.41 47.00
C ALA A 3 -14.43 -30.03 47.38
N GLU A 4 -13.20 -29.81 46.89
CA GLU A 4 -12.69 -28.58 46.24
C GLU A 4 -12.77 -27.24 46.98
N LEU A 5 -11.61 -26.75 47.46
CA LEU A 5 -11.33 -25.31 47.55
C LEU A 5 -9.84 -25.03 47.23
N GLN A 6 -9.39 -25.42 46.03
CA GLN A 6 -8.24 -24.82 45.37
C GLN A 6 -8.77 -24.17 44.09
N GLY A 7 -9.00 -22.86 44.10
CA GLY A 7 -9.53 -22.20 42.91
C GLY A 7 -9.92 -20.74 43.07
N ARG A 8 -9.16 -19.92 43.80
CA ARG A 8 -9.41 -18.46 43.89
C ARG A 8 -8.13 -17.62 44.00
N MET A 9 -7.12 -17.94 43.19
CA MET A 9 -5.90 -17.11 43.02
C MET A 9 -5.67 -16.70 41.56
N ARG A 10 -6.74 -16.40 40.79
CA ARG A 10 -6.69 -15.67 39.50
C ARG A 10 -6.89 -14.18 39.78
N THR A 11 -6.02 -13.63 40.61
CA THR A 11 -6.28 -12.46 41.45
C THR A 11 -5.59 -11.21 40.91
N GLN A 12 -6.37 -10.21 40.48
CA GLN A 12 -6.02 -8.79 40.28
C GLN A 12 -4.85 -8.41 39.35
N GLN A 13 -3.81 -9.23 39.25
CA GLN A 13 -2.63 -9.05 38.41
C GLN A 13 -2.98 -9.27 36.94
N ASP A 14 -3.71 -10.35 36.61
CA ASP A 14 -4.23 -10.60 35.25
C ASP A 14 -5.16 -9.47 34.76
N LEU A 15 -5.89 -8.84 35.67
CA LEU A 15 -6.73 -7.66 35.37
C LEU A 15 -5.90 -6.38 35.22
N ARG A 16 -4.78 -6.21 35.97
CA ARG A 16 -3.83 -5.10 35.78
C ARG A 16 -3.03 -5.24 34.48
N ASP A 17 -2.59 -6.45 34.17
CA ASP A 17 -1.84 -6.77 32.95
C ASP A 17 -2.75 -6.63 31.72
N ALA A 18 -4.04 -6.98 31.83
CA ALA A 18 -5.06 -6.69 30.81
C ALA A 18 -5.42 -5.19 30.68
N ILE A 19 -5.11 -4.37 31.68
CA ILE A 19 -5.31 -2.90 31.67
C ILE A 19 -4.07 -2.16 31.11
N GLN A 20 -2.90 -2.82 31.00
CA GLN A 20 -1.63 -2.15 30.73
C GLN A 20 -1.20 -2.12 29.23
N ASN A 21 -1.82 -2.89 28.34
CA ASN A 21 -1.34 -3.06 26.96
C ASN A 21 -2.28 -2.47 25.91
N TYR A 22 -2.77 -1.26 26.14
CA TYR A 22 -3.55 -0.51 25.16
C TYR A 22 -2.86 0.81 24.81
N GLU A 23 -2.79 1.12 23.53
CA GLU A 23 -2.30 2.40 23.02
C GLU A 23 -3.39 3.13 22.23
N VAL A 24 -3.29 4.46 22.17
CA VAL A 24 -4.20 5.30 21.40
C VAL A 24 -3.65 5.51 20.00
N CYS A 25 -4.46 5.21 18.99
CA CYS A 25 -4.10 5.47 17.59
C CYS A 25 -4.08 6.97 17.30
N VAL A 26 -2.98 7.48 16.74
CA VAL A 26 -2.84 8.90 16.40
C VAL A 26 -3.83 9.39 15.34
N SER A 27 -4.39 8.48 14.52
CA SER A 27 -5.30 8.84 13.42
C SER A 27 -6.77 8.87 13.81
N CYS A 28 -7.26 7.87 14.54
CA CYS A 28 -8.67 7.78 14.92
C CYS A 28 -8.93 8.16 16.39
N SER A 29 -7.89 8.32 17.21
CA SER A 29 -7.99 8.57 18.65
C SER A 29 -8.69 7.45 19.44
N GLU A 30 -8.82 6.25 18.85
CA GLU A 30 -9.36 5.06 19.52
C GLU A 30 -8.24 4.26 20.20
N SER A 31 -8.58 3.55 21.28
CA SER A 31 -7.66 2.67 22.01
C SER A 31 -7.70 1.26 21.47
N HIS A 32 -6.54 0.66 21.21
CA HIS A 32 -6.42 -0.72 20.72
C HIS A 32 -5.34 -1.45 21.51
N HIS A 33 -5.43 -2.79 21.53
CA HIS A 33 -4.42 -3.61 22.16
C HIS A 33 -3.07 -3.43 21.45
N GLU A 34 -1.96 -3.46 22.19
CA GLU A 34 -0.60 -3.21 21.65
C GLU A 34 -0.27 -4.12 20.44
N SER A 35 -0.76 -5.36 20.43
CA SER A 35 -0.60 -6.27 19.28
C SER A 35 -1.24 -5.77 17.98
N ASP A 36 -2.22 -4.88 18.09
CA ASP A 36 -2.99 -4.32 16.97
C ASP A 36 -2.47 -2.93 16.59
N MET A 37 -1.28 -2.58 17.08
CA MET A 37 -0.67 -1.27 16.92
C MET A 37 0.64 -1.38 16.14
N ILE A 38 0.81 -0.47 15.20
CA ILE A 38 1.99 -0.36 14.34
C ILE A 38 2.71 0.94 14.71
N ARG A 39 3.90 0.81 15.26
CA ARG A 39 4.76 1.94 15.62
C ARG A 39 5.63 2.34 14.43
N ASN A 40 5.55 3.61 14.04
CA ASN A 40 6.40 4.16 12.99
C ASN A 40 7.76 4.61 13.55
N SER A 41 8.75 4.79 12.66
CA SER A 41 10.07 5.35 12.99
C SER A 41 10.00 6.74 13.63
N CYS A 42 8.97 7.53 13.32
CA CYS A 42 8.68 8.82 13.95
C CYS A 42 7.99 8.71 15.32
N SER A 43 7.95 7.52 15.93
CA SER A 43 7.34 7.20 17.23
C SER A 43 5.82 7.28 17.33
N HIS A 44 5.12 7.83 16.33
CA HIS A 44 3.66 7.77 16.24
C HIS A 44 3.18 6.33 16.05
N VAL A 45 2.02 6.03 16.63
CA VAL A 45 1.42 4.70 16.64
C VAL A 45 0.05 4.73 15.95
N TYR A 46 -0.18 3.76 15.09
CA TYR A 46 -1.43 3.61 14.35
C TYR A 46 -2.02 2.24 14.62
N CYS A 47 -3.34 2.15 14.74
CA CYS A 47 -3.99 0.85 14.68
C CYS A 47 -3.90 0.26 13.26
N GLN A 48 -3.95 -1.06 13.16
CA GLN A 48 -3.89 -1.80 11.89
C GLN A 48 -4.88 -1.23 10.85
N GLY A 49 -6.14 -0.98 11.25
CA GLY A 49 -7.17 -0.45 10.35
C GLY A 49 -6.82 0.94 9.78
N CYS A 50 -6.20 1.81 10.58
CA CYS A 50 -5.75 3.12 10.08
C CYS A 50 -4.55 3.01 9.15
N VAL A 51 -3.63 2.05 9.36
CA VAL A 51 -2.54 1.77 8.42
C VAL A 51 -3.08 1.32 7.07
N ILE A 52 -4.04 0.39 7.04
CA ILE A 52 -4.69 -0.07 5.80
C ILE A 52 -5.38 1.09 5.09
N ARG A 53 -6.11 1.93 5.81
CA ARG A 53 -6.78 3.11 5.23
C ARG A 53 -5.78 4.11 4.65
N LEU A 54 -4.66 4.37 5.33
CA LEU A 54 -3.60 5.24 4.80
C LEU A 54 -2.99 4.66 3.51
N LEU A 55 -2.74 3.35 3.48
CA LEU A 55 -2.27 2.67 2.27
C LEU A 55 -3.27 2.79 1.13
N GLN A 56 -4.55 2.49 1.36
CA GLN A 56 -5.61 2.60 0.34
C GLN A 56 -5.72 4.03 -0.20
N ASN A 57 -5.71 5.03 0.67
CA ASN A 57 -5.75 6.44 0.28
C ASN A 57 -4.54 6.82 -0.56
N SER A 58 -3.33 6.37 -0.18
CA SER A 58 -2.10 6.62 -0.95
C SER A 58 -2.11 5.97 -2.34
N LEU A 59 -2.84 4.87 -2.53
CA LEU A 59 -2.99 4.23 -3.84
C LEU A 59 -3.96 5.00 -4.75
N ALA A 60 -4.98 5.62 -4.16
CA ALA A 60 -5.98 6.41 -4.86
C ALA A 60 -5.47 7.80 -5.24
N ASP A 61 -4.73 8.46 -4.34
CA ASP A 61 -4.21 9.81 -4.54
C ASP A 61 -2.68 9.78 -4.64
N GLU A 62 -2.16 10.13 -5.82
CA GLU A 62 -0.73 10.14 -6.10
C GLU A 62 0.06 11.11 -5.21
N SER A 63 -0.55 12.21 -4.77
CA SER A 63 0.10 13.18 -3.87
C SER A 63 0.37 12.61 -2.47
N LEU A 64 -0.40 11.59 -2.08
CA LEU A 64 -0.28 10.88 -0.82
C LEU A 64 0.65 9.67 -0.90
N PHE A 65 1.14 9.33 -2.09
CA PHE A 65 2.05 8.20 -2.29
C PHE A 65 3.54 8.60 -2.15
N PRO A 66 4.40 7.73 -1.60
CA PRO A 66 4.06 6.61 -0.71
C PRO A 66 3.44 7.11 0.61
N PRO A 67 2.68 6.27 1.35
CA PRO A 67 2.09 6.67 2.61
C PRO A 67 3.19 7.01 3.62
N ARG A 68 3.08 8.19 4.24
CA ARG A 68 4.06 8.74 5.18
C ARG A 68 3.42 9.25 6.45
N CYS A 69 4.20 9.24 7.54
CA CYS A 69 3.91 9.98 8.76
C CYS A 69 5.16 10.79 9.14
N CYS A 70 5.00 12.08 9.45
CA CYS A 70 6.13 12.99 9.71
C CYS A 70 7.19 13.00 8.60
N ARG A 71 6.77 12.85 7.33
CA ARG A 71 7.63 12.68 6.14
C ARG A 71 8.49 11.41 6.14
N GLN A 72 8.32 10.51 7.09
CA GLN A 72 8.92 9.18 7.11
C GLN A 72 7.97 8.15 6.50
N PRO A 73 8.45 7.17 5.73
CA PRO A 73 7.61 6.12 5.16
C PRO A 73 6.95 5.30 6.28
N LEU A 74 5.72 4.83 6.06
CA LEU A 74 5.10 3.84 6.94
C LEU A 74 5.82 2.48 6.80
N PRO A 75 5.94 1.68 7.89
CA PRO A 75 6.63 0.40 7.88
C PRO A 75 5.72 -0.71 7.33
N LEU A 76 5.33 -0.63 6.06
CA LEU A 76 4.34 -1.52 5.45
C LEU A 76 4.83 -2.97 5.33
N GLU A 77 6.12 -3.19 5.14
CA GLU A 77 6.74 -4.52 5.12
C GLU A 77 6.59 -5.22 6.47
N ALA A 78 6.78 -4.48 7.58
CA ALA A 78 6.55 -5.01 8.92
C ALA A 78 5.06 -5.27 9.19
N ALA A 79 4.18 -4.50 8.56
CA ALA A 79 2.73 -4.67 8.60
C ALA A 79 2.20 -5.68 7.55
N ARG A 80 3.06 -6.44 6.86
CA ARG A 80 2.63 -7.29 5.73
C ARG A 80 1.56 -8.31 6.11
N CYS A 81 1.57 -8.81 7.34
CA CYS A 81 0.60 -9.79 7.85
C CYS A 81 -0.85 -9.28 7.91
N ILE A 82 -1.06 -7.96 7.97
CA ILE A 82 -2.40 -7.35 8.03
C ILE A 82 -2.87 -6.83 6.66
N ILE A 83 -1.97 -6.79 5.67
CA ILE A 83 -2.24 -6.30 4.32
C ILE A 83 -2.62 -7.51 3.46
N ASP A 84 -3.80 -7.48 2.84
CA ASP A 84 -4.21 -8.52 1.91
C ASP A 84 -3.34 -8.54 0.65
N ASP A 85 -3.20 -9.71 0.02
CA ASP A 85 -2.31 -9.89 -1.13
C ASP A 85 -2.68 -9.02 -2.32
N GLY A 86 -3.97 -8.73 -2.52
CA GLY A 86 -4.43 -7.86 -3.59
C GLY A 86 -4.01 -6.41 -3.37
N LEU A 87 -4.16 -5.91 -2.15
CA LEU A 87 -3.71 -4.57 -1.75
C LEU A 87 -2.19 -4.47 -1.79
N TRP A 88 -1.46 -5.49 -1.35
CA TRP A 88 0.00 -5.55 -1.43
C TRP A 88 0.50 -5.50 -2.88
N ALA A 89 -0.07 -6.33 -3.76
CA ALA A 89 0.31 -6.33 -5.18
C ALA A 89 0.08 -4.96 -5.83
N ARG A 90 -1.02 -4.27 -5.49
CA ARG A 90 -1.27 -2.90 -5.96
C ARG A 90 -0.24 -1.90 -5.43
N PHE A 91 0.18 -2.05 -4.17
CA PHE A 91 1.23 -1.25 -3.58
C PHE A 91 2.57 -1.43 -4.29
N GLU A 92 2.96 -2.66 -4.60
CA GLU A 92 4.17 -2.96 -5.36
C GLU A 92 4.12 -2.36 -6.78
N GLU A 93 3.00 -2.54 -7.49
CA GLU A 93 2.82 -1.94 -8.82
C GLU A 93 2.95 -0.41 -8.77
N LYS A 94 2.30 0.24 -7.79
CA LYS A 94 2.36 1.70 -7.60
C LYS A 94 3.78 2.17 -7.21
N THR A 95 4.51 1.37 -6.44
CA THR A 95 5.91 1.67 -6.08
C THR A 95 6.81 1.68 -7.31
N ILE A 96 6.66 0.68 -8.18
CA ILE A 96 7.38 0.62 -9.46
C ILE A 96 6.99 1.81 -10.34
N GLU A 97 5.68 2.08 -10.48
CA GLU A 97 5.16 3.22 -11.23
C GLU A 97 5.78 4.53 -10.76
N HIS A 98 5.74 4.78 -9.45
CA HIS A 98 6.20 6.03 -8.86
C HIS A 98 7.70 6.27 -9.09
N GLY A 99 8.52 5.22 -8.98
CA GLY A 99 9.96 5.27 -9.24
C GLY A 99 10.36 5.38 -10.71
N HIS A 100 9.42 5.16 -11.64
CA HIS A 100 9.70 5.14 -13.07
C HIS A 100 9.50 6.52 -13.71
N GLN A 101 10.54 7.07 -14.35
CA GLN A 101 10.47 8.40 -14.98
C GLN A 101 9.63 8.41 -16.27
N HIS A 102 9.73 7.36 -17.09
CA HIS A 102 9.07 7.28 -18.40
C HIS A 102 7.81 6.43 -18.37
N ARG A 103 6.88 6.76 -17.46
CA ARG A 103 5.67 5.96 -17.22
C ARG A 103 4.83 5.81 -18.50
N THR A 104 4.30 4.61 -18.74
CA THR A 104 3.37 4.35 -19.83
C THR A 104 2.09 3.80 -19.22
N TYR A 105 0.97 4.39 -19.61
CA TYR A 105 -0.36 3.96 -19.19
C TYR A 105 -1.10 3.39 -20.39
N CYS A 106 -2.04 2.49 -20.15
CA CYS A 106 -2.93 2.01 -21.19
C CYS A 106 -3.62 3.18 -21.87
N SER A 107 -3.54 3.22 -23.20
CA SER A 107 -4.11 4.29 -24.01
C SER A 107 -5.64 4.31 -24.06
N ASP A 108 -6.31 3.31 -23.48
CA ASP A 108 -7.77 3.31 -23.30
C ASP A 108 -8.12 4.14 -22.06
N PRO A 109 -8.84 5.28 -22.21
CA PRO A 109 -9.17 6.14 -21.08
C PRO A 109 -9.97 5.42 -19.98
N ALA A 110 -10.80 4.44 -20.35
CA ALA A 110 -11.57 3.65 -19.39
C ALA A 110 -10.69 2.69 -18.58
N CYS A 111 -9.51 2.34 -19.09
CA CYS A 111 -8.55 1.46 -18.41
C CYS A 111 -7.47 2.27 -17.68
N SER A 112 -6.73 3.10 -18.42
CA SER A 112 -5.65 3.99 -17.94
C SER A 112 -4.65 3.34 -16.95
N ARG A 113 -4.54 2.01 -16.96
CA ARG A 113 -3.68 1.28 -16.02
C ARG A 113 -2.21 1.47 -16.39
N TYR A 114 -1.35 1.65 -15.41
CA TYR A 114 0.09 1.63 -15.62
C TYR A 114 0.53 0.30 -16.24
N ILE A 115 1.37 0.39 -17.28
CA ILE A 115 1.97 -0.77 -17.96
C ILE A 115 3.34 -0.98 -17.34
N LEU A 116 3.49 -2.08 -16.58
CA LEU A 116 4.77 -2.42 -15.95
C LEU A 116 5.86 -2.63 -17.03
N PRO A 117 7.14 -2.31 -16.73
CA PRO A 117 8.25 -2.50 -17.66
C PRO A 117 8.36 -3.93 -18.22
N ALA A 118 7.98 -4.93 -17.43
CA ALA A 118 7.97 -6.33 -17.85
C ALA A 118 7.01 -6.63 -19.03
N TYR A 119 6.02 -5.77 -19.29
CA TYR A 119 5.08 -5.89 -20.41
C TYR A 119 5.37 -4.88 -21.53
N VAL A 120 6.58 -4.31 -21.54
CA VAL A 120 7.05 -3.43 -22.60
C VAL A 120 8.07 -4.17 -23.47
N HIS A 121 7.81 -4.24 -24.77
CA HIS A 121 8.70 -4.80 -25.77
C HIS A 121 9.02 -3.74 -26.82
N GLY A 122 10.27 -3.24 -26.82
CA GLY A 122 10.65 -2.09 -27.63
C GLY A 122 9.80 -0.87 -27.30
N THR A 123 9.05 -0.37 -28.29
CA THR A 123 8.17 0.80 -28.14
C THR A 123 6.71 0.41 -27.85
N ILE A 124 6.42 -0.87 -27.60
CA ILE A 124 5.05 -1.38 -27.43
C ILE A 124 4.86 -1.86 -26.00
N GLY A 125 4.00 -1.18 -25.24
CA GLY A 125 3.51 -1.62 -23.95
C GLY A 125 2.19 -2.38 -24.09
N THR A 126 2.07 -3.55 -23.49
CA THR A 126 0.83 -4.35 -23.49
C THR A 126 0.13 -4.27 -22.14
N CYS A 127 -1.13 -3.83 -22.13
CA CYS A 127 -1.91 -3.76 -20.90
C CYS A 127 -2.34 -5.16 -20.43
N ARG A 128 -1.93 -5.55 -19.21
CA ARG A 128 -2.29 -6.85 -18.61
C ARG A 128 -3.78 -7.05 -18.31
N LEU A 129 -4.58 -5.97 -18.30
CA LEU A 129 -6.01 -6.03 -17.98
C LEU A 129 -6.88 -6.16 -19.23
N CYS A 130 -6.66 -5.30 -20.23
CA CYS A 130 -7.50 -5.25 -21.43
C CYS A 130 -6.77 -5.70 -22.72
N ASN A 131 -5.51 -6.13 -22.62
CA ASN A 131 -4.64 -6.57 -23.71
C ASN A 131 -4.38 -5.54 -24.82
N ARG A 132 -4.85 -4.29 -24.67
CA ARG A 132 -4.55 -3.23 -25.62
C ARG A 132 -3.08 -2.88 -25.58
N GLN A 133 -2.55 -2.57 -26.75
CA GLN A 133 -1.18 -2.14 -26.95
C GLN A 133 -1.11 -0.62 -27.02
N THR A 134 -0.11 -0.05 -26.36
CA THR A 134 0.16 1.38 -26.30
C THR A 134 1.59 1.64 -26.77
N CYS A 135 1.77 2.61 -27.66
CA CYS A 135 3.08 3.11 -28.03
C CYS A 135 3.71 3.85 -26.83
N THR A 136 4.87 3.42 -26.35
CA THR A 136 5.55 4.00 -25.19
C THR A 136 6.19 5.36 -25.49
N LEU A 137 6.44 5.70 -26.76
CA LEU A 137 6.96 7.00 -27.17
C LEU A 137 5.83 8.04 -27.22
N ARG A 138 4.75 7.73 -27.95
CA ARG A 138 3.61 8.65 -28.15
C ARG A 138 2.57 8.61 -27.03
N LYS A 139 2.58 7.59 -26.17
CA LYS A 139 1.58 7.31 -25.12
C LYS A 139 0.15 7.18 -25.65
N LYS A 140 0.01 6.73 -26.90
CA LYS A 140 -1.27 6.53 -27.62
C LYS A 140 -1.42 5.08 -28.06
N ILE A 141 -2.59 4.74 -28.62
CA ILE A 141 -2.83 3.41 -29.21
C ILE A 141 -1.66 3.01 -30.12
N ASN A 142 -1.26 1.74 -30.03
CA ASN A 142 -0.20 1.21 -30.88
C ASN A 142 -0.57 1.38 -32.36
N HIS A 143 0.43 1.69 -33.19
CA HIS A 143 0.25 1.99 -34.61
C HIS A 143 1.25 1.21 -35.46
N GLN A 144 0.94 1.06 -36.74
CA GLN A 144 1.87 0.52 -37.73
C GLN A 144 2.68 1.67 -38.37
N GLY A 145 3.95 1.41 -38.71
CA GLY A 145 4.87 2.41 -39.30
C GLY A 145 5.89 2.99 -38.31
N GLU A 146 6.81 3.80 -38.83
CA GLU A 146 7.85 4.45 -38.01
C GLU A 146 7.25 5.36 -36.95
N CYS A 147 7.66 5.15 -35.71
CA CYS A 147 7.31 6.03 -34.60
C CYS A 147 8.41 7.10 -34.49
N VAL A 148 8.21 8.21 -35.19
CA VAL A 148 9.12 9.35 -35.08
C VAL A 148 8.96 9.95 -33.68
N ASP A 149 10.04 10.06 -32.92
CA ASP A 149 10.03 10.68 -31.60
C ASP A 149 10.24 12.19 -31.75
N ASP A 150 9.16 12.97 -31.68
CA ASP A 150 9.24 14.43 -31.78
C ASP A 150 9.84 15.08 -30.51
N ARG A 151 10.39 14.29 -29.57
CA ARG A 151 11.09 14.80 -28.37
C ARG A 151 12.57 15.11 -28.63
N ALA A 152 13.05 14.97 -29.86
CA ALA A 152 14.32 15.54 -30.32
C ALA A 152 14.07 16.90 -30.98
N GLU A 153 13.86 17.94 -30.16
CA GLU A 153 14.05 19.39 -30.44
C GLU A 153 13.20 20.18 -29.42
N VAL A 154 13.77 20.57 -28.28
CA VAL A 154 14.29 21.91 -27.93
C VAL A 154 15.14 21.84 -26.66
#